data_AF-A0A940CKW2-F1
#
_entry.id   AF-A0A940CKW2-F1
#
_cell.length_a   1.000
_cell.length_b   1.000
_cell.length_c   1.000
_cell.angle_alpha   90.00
_cell.angle_beta   90.00
_cell.angle_gamma   90.00
#
_symmetry.space_group_name_H-M   'P 1'
#
loop_
_entity.id
_entity.type
_entity.pdbx_description
1 polymer ?
#
loop_
_entity_poly.entity_id
_entity_poly.type
_entity_poly.pdbx_seq_one_letter_code
_entity_poly.pdbx_strand_id
1 'polypeptide(L)'
;IKSGGKAKKYRLYITKENSYVFPELKKFIDELCSKNVYQHISKLVKKDLSNSFVRLEVICDREGFWLKPHCDIKEKLVSGLIFVNPFNESENLGTDLYDETLNKIKTVPYKDNYGYFFTSGPNTWHGMEKKKIKKERRGLQVNYVTFKTDWKVKS
;
A
#
# COMPACT_ATOMS: atom_id res chain seq x y z
N ILE A 1 -13.91 -6.02 -19.66
CA ILE A 1 -12.51 -6.44 -19.98
C ILE A 1 -12.01 -7.36 -18.86
N LYS A 2 -11.77 -8.63 -19.20
CA LYS A 2 -11.38 -9.72 -18.30
C LYS A 2 -9.89 -9.61 -17.94
N SER A 3 -9.59 -9.63 -16.63
CA SER A 3 -8.27 -9.73 -15.96
C SER A 3 -7.17 -8.71 -16.32
N GLY A 4 -6.68 -7.98 -15.30
CA GLY A 4 -5.44 -7.20 -15.40
C GLY A 4 -4.20 -8.06 -15.65
N GLY A 5 -3.05 -7.43 -15.92
CA GLY A 5 -1.82 -8.10 -16.35
C GLY A 5 -1.35 -9.21 -15.42
N LYS A 6 -1.15 -10.42 -15.98
CA LYS A 6 -0.58 -11.58 -15.29
C LYS A 6 0.96 -11.50 -15.27
N ALA A 7 1.53 -10.59 -14.48
CA ALA A 7 2.95 -10.66 -14.13
C ALA A 7 3.14 -11.60 -12.91
N LYS A 8 4.32 -12.23 -12.76
CA LYS A 8 4.66 -12.97 -11.53
C LYS A 8 4.53 -12.01 -10.34
N LYS A 9 3.66 -12.34 -9.39
CA LYS A 9 3.41 -11.50 -8.21
C LYS A 9 4.47 -11.82 -7.16
N TYR A 10 5.53 -11.03 -7.10
CA TYR A 10 6.48 -11.08 -5.99
C TYR A 10 5.95 -10.21 -4.86
N ARG A 11 5.08 -10.80 -4.05
CA ARG A 11 4.44 -10.13 -2.93
C ARG A 11 4.45 -11.03 -1.71
N LEU A 12 4.68 -10.44 -0.55
CA LEU A 12 4.76 -11.16 0.72
C LEU A 12 4.12 -10.35 1.83
N TYR A 13 3.09 -10.90 2.46
CA TYR A 13 2.60 -10.35 3.73
C TYR A 13 3.57 -10.71 4.85
N ILE A 14 3.88 -9.73 5.71
CA ILE A 14 4.60 -10.00 6.95
C ILE A 14 3.59 -10.50 7.98
N THR A 15 3.72 -11.75 8.37
CA THR A 15 2.83 -12.50 9.27
C THR A 15 3.61 -12.94 10.51
N LYS A 16 2.92 -13.43 11.54
CA LYS A 16 3.59 -14.01 12.72
C LYS A 16 4.54 -15.15 12.34
N GLU A 17 4.15 -15.93 11.34
CA GLU A 17 4.90 -17.09 10.84
C GLU A 17 6.22 -16.73 10.15
N ASN A 18 6.38 -15.54 9.58
CA ASN A 18 7.60 -15.17 8.85
C ASN A 18 8.32 -13.93 9.41
N SER A 19 7.70 -13.22 10.36
CA SER A 19 8.22 -11.94 10.84
C SER A 19 9.60 -12.01 11.49
N TYR A 20 10.00 -13.18 12.00
CA TYR A 20 11.35 -13.39 12.56
C TYR A 20 12.46 -13.24 11.51
N VAL A 21 12.15 -13.43 10.23
CA VAL A 21 13.09 -13.21 9.10
C VAL A 21 13.24 -11.71 8.79
N PHE A 22 12.27 -10.88 9.21
CA PHE A 22 12.21 -9.46 8.88
C PHE A 22 12.08 -8.60 10.15
N PRO A 23 13.08 -8.61 11.05
CA PRO A 23 12.98 -7.96 12.36
C PRO A 23 12.67 -6.46 12.26
N GLU A 24 13.24 -5.76 11.27
CA GLU A 24 12.97 -4.32 11.08
C GLU A 24 11.56 -4.04 10.57
N LEU A 25 11.02 -4.89 9.69
CA LEU A 25 9.61 -4.78 9.28
C LEU A 25 8.66 -5.14 10.43
N LYS A 26 9.06 -6.07 11.30
CA LYS A 26 8.30 -6.40 12.51
C LYS A 26 8.25 -5.21 13.48
N LYS A 27 9.38 -4.52 13.71
CA LYS A 27 9.43 -3.29 14.51
C LYS A 27 8.56 -2.20 13.90
N PHE A 28 8.63 -2.01 12.58
CA PHE A 28 7.77 -1.07 11.89
C PHE A 28 6.27 -1.38 12.05
N ILE A 29 5.88 -2.66 11.99
CA ILE A 29 4.51 -3.09 12.31
C ILE A 29 4.15 -2.78 13.77
N ASP A 30 5.06 -3.02 14.72
CA ASP A 30 4.82 -2.70 16.13
C ASP A 30 4.60 -1.22 16.38
N GLU A 31 5.34 -0.35 15.67
CA GLU A 31 5.14 1.10 15.68
C GLU A 31 3.78 1.46 15.11
N LEU A 32 3.40 0.93 13.94
CA LEU A 32 2.07 1.14 13.35
C LEU A 32 0.93 0.68 14.27
N CYS A 33 1.11 -0.43 14.98
CA CYS A 33 0.16 -0.93 15.98
C CYS A 33 0.16 -0.13 17.29
N SER A 34 1.16 0.73 17.53
CA SER A 34 1.26 1.48 18.77
C SER A 34 0.16 2.54 18.90
N LYS A 35 -0.29 2.77 20.14
CA LYS A 35 -1.39 3.70 20.43
C LYS A 35 -1.15 5.10 19.88
N ASN A 36 0.04 5.64 20.08
CA ASN A 36 0.39 6.97 19.62
C ASN A 36 0.30 7.08 18.08
N VAL A 37 0.81 6.07 17.36
CA VAL A 37 0.87 6.11 15.88
C VAL A 37 -0.50 5.88 15.26
N TYR A 38 -1.24 4.82 15.63
CA TYR A 38 -2.53 4.59 14.99
C TYR A 38 -3.53 5.70 15.34
N GLN A 39 -3.46 6.30 16.54
CA GLN A 39 -4.32 7.43 16.90
C GLN A 39 -3.93 8.69 16.12
N HIS A 40 -2.64 8.92 15.87
CA HIS A 40 -2.20 10.01 15.01
C HIS A 40 -2.74 9.85 13.59
N ILE A 41 -2.59 8.66 13.00
CA ILE A 41 -3.13 8.34 11.67
C ILE A 41 -4.65 8.48 11.66
N SER A 42 -5.34 7.92 12.66
CA SER A 42 -6.80 8.01 12.85
C SER A 42 -7.31 9.45 12.80
N LYS A 43 -6.61 10.39 13.46
CA LYS A 43 -6.92 11.82 13.42
C LYS A 43 -6.71 12.42 12.03
N LEU A 44 -5.60 12.10 11.36
CA LEU A 44 -5.32 12.59 10.00
C LEU A 44 -6.38 12.14 9.00
N VAL A 45 -6.81 10.88 9.09
CA VAL A 45 -7.80 10.30 8.17
C VAL A 45 -9.25 10.49 8.59
N LYS A 46 -9.48 11.05 9.78
CA LYS A 46 -10.80 11.23 10.41
C LYS A 46 -11.63 9.94 10.44
N LYS A 47 -10.99 8.81 10.78
CA LYS A 47 -11.63 7.49 10.95
C LYS A 47 -11.17 6.83 12.22
N ASP A 48 -12.08 6.14 12.91
CA ASP A 48 -11.72 5.32 14.06
C ASP A 48 -10.94 4.06 13.63
N LEU A 49 -9.75 3.89 14.20
CA LEU A 49 -8.86 2.74 13.96
C LEU A 49 -8.68 1.88 15.21
N SER A 50 -9.35 2.17 16.33
CA SER A 50 -9.16 1.53 17.64
C SER A 50 -9.38 0.01 17.66
N ASN A 51 -10.21 -0.51 16.74
CA ASN A 51 -10.51 -1.94 16.61
C ASN A 51 -9.97 -2.55 15.31
N SER A 52 -9.04 -1.86 14.66
CA SER A 52 -8.49 -2.30 13.38
C SER A 52 -7.30 -3.26 13.52
N PHE A 53 -6.92 -3.85 12.40
CA PHE A 53 -5.74 -4.67 12.27
C PHE A 53 -4.82 -4.10 11.20
N VAL A 54 -3.52 -4.07 11.48
CA VAL A 54 -2.48 -3.67 10.53
C VAL A 54 -2.17 -4.84 9.59
N ARG A 55 -1.92 -4.51 8.33
CA ARG A 55 -1.30 -5.40 7.35
C ARG A 55 -0.12 -4.69 6.72
N LEU A 56 0.99 -5.41 6.61
CA LEU A 56 2.17 -4.97 5.86
C LEU A 56 2.46 -5.99 4.76
N GLU A 57 2.50 -5.53 3.51
CA GLU A 57 2.84 -6.33 2.34
C GLU A 57 4.07 -5.75 1.66
N VAL A 58 5.09 -6.57 1.48
CA VAL A 58 6.24 -6.25 0.63
C VAL A 58 5.85 -6.54 -0.81
N ILE A 59 6.06 -5.56 -1.69
CA ILE A 59 5.74 -5.65 -3.12
C ILE A 59 7.04 -5.48 -3.92
N CYS A 60 7.21 -6.31 -4.94
CA CYS A 60 8.23 -6.17 -5.96
C CYS A 60 7.61 -6.40 -7.35
N ASP A 61 7.21 -5.31 -7.99
CA ASP A 61 6.68 -5.35 -9.35
C ASP A 61 7.84 -5.33 -10.37
N ARG A 62 7.74 -6.15 -11.43
CA ARG A 62 8.77 -6.27 -12.48
C ARG A 62 8.20 -5.90 -13.85
N GLU A 63 9.03 -5.96 -14.87
CA GLU A 63 8.65 -5.67 -16.26
C GLU A 63 7.30 -6.32 -16.64
N GLY A 64 6.44 -5.53 -17.29
CA GLY A 64 5.10 -5.93 -17.70
C GLY A 64 4.02 -5.84 -16.61
N PHE A 65 4.36 -5.54 -15.36
CA PHE A 65 3.37 -5.28 -14.32
C PHE A 65 2.57 -4.01 -14.62
N TRP A 66 1.27 -4.08 -14.36
CA TRP A 66 0.34 -2.95 -14.33
C TRP A 66 -0.88 -3.34 -13.50
N LEU A 67 -1.59 -2.33 -13.00
CA LEU A 67 -2.78 -2.49 -12.19
C LEU A 67 -3.87 -1.57 -12.71
N LYS A 68 -5.01 -2.16 -13.09
CA LYS A 68 -6.18 -1.40 -13.53
C LYS A 68 -6.64 -0.41 -12.45
N PRO A 69 -7.23 0.73 -12.82
CA PRO A 69 -7.92 1.60 -11.87
C PRO A 69 -8.94 0.81 -11.05
N HIS A 70 -8.91 1.00 -9.74
CA HIS A 70 -9.83 0.37 -8.80
C HIS A 70 -10.01 1.24 -7.55
N CYS A 71 -11.10 0.98 -6.83
CA CYS A 71 -11.26 1.38 -5.43
C CYS A 71 -11.02 0.16 -4.54
N ASP A 72 -10.52 0.43 -3.34
CA ASP A 72 -10.31 -0.60 -2.34
C ASP A 72 -11.63 -1.09 -1.71
N ILE A 73 -11.60 -2.29 -1.12
CA ILE A 73 -12.74 -2.85 -0.40
C ILE A 73 -13.05 -2.01 0.86
N LYS A 74 -14.32 -1.96 1.27
CA LYS A 74 -14.79 -1.14 2.40
C LYS A 74 -14.14 -1.50 3.74
N GLU A 75 -13.69 -2.75 3.88
CA GLU A 75 -13.02 -3.26 5.07
C GLU A 75 -11.61 -2.70 5.25
N LYS A 76 -11.00 -2.11 4.20
CA LYS A 76 -9.77 -1.33 4.31
C LYS A 76 -10.13 0.08 4.77
N LEU A 77 -9.90 0.39 6.04
CA LEU A 77 -10.13 1.72 6.60
C LEU A 77 -9.12 2.73 6.05
N VAL A 78 -7.85 2.32 5.97
CA VAL A 78 -6.73 3.09 5.43
C VAL A 78 -5.93 2.20 4.50
N SER A 79 -5.50 2.77 3.38
CA SER A 79 -4.56 2.18 2.44
C SER A 79 -3.42 3.14 2.19
N GLY A 80 -2.20 2.62 2.26
CA GLY A 80 -0.99 3.37 1.95
C GLY A 80 0.05 2.52 1.26
N LEU A 81 0.94 3.20 0.56
CA LEU A 81 2.08 2.58 -0.10
C LEU A 81 3.30 3.48 0.12
N ILE A 82 4.32 2.90 0.74
CA ILE A 82 5.63 3.51 0.91
C ILE A 82 6.52 2.94 -0.20
N PHE A 83 7.08 3.83 -1.00
CA PHE A 83 7.96 3.52 -2.10
C PHE A 83 9.38 3.29 -1.61
N VAL A 84 10.00 2.23 -2.14
CA VAL A 84 11.40 1.88 -1.90
C VAL A 84 12.05 1.82 -3.27
N ASN A 85 12.85 2.82 -3.65
CA ASN A 85 13.44 2.98 -4.99
C ASN A 85 14.98 2.88 -4.94
N PRO A 86 15.53 1.70 -4.62
CA PRO A 86 16.96 1.53 -4.42
C PRO A 86 17.77 1.54 -5.73
N PHE A 87 17.08 1.49 -6.88
CA PHE A 87 17.71 1.41 -8.20
C PHE A 87 17.49 2.66 -9.04
N ASN A 88 17.02 3.74 -8.44
CA ASN A 88 16.76 5.01 -9.11
C ASN A 88 15.93 4.83 -10.40
N GLU A 89 14.89 4.02 -10.30
CA GLU A 89 13.89 3.86 -11.34
C GLU A 89 13.13 5.17 -11.57
N SER A 90 12.43 5.27 -12.71
CA SER A 90 11.66 6.46 -13.05
C SER A 90 10.63 6.82 -11.97
N GLU A 91 10.58 8.09 -11.57
CA GLU A 91 9.56 8.61 -10.67
C GLU A 91 8.12 8.42 -11.23
N ASN A 92 7.98 8.26 -12.55
CA ASN A 92 6.69 7.97 -13.17
C ASN A 92 6.15 6.58 -12.78
N LEU A 93 6.94 5.69 -12.18
CA LEU A 93 6.47 4.36 -11.76
C LEU A 93 5.58 4.37 -10.52
N GLY A 94 5.25 5.53 -9.94
CA GLY A 94 4.40 5.53 -8.76
C GLY A 94 2.92 5.32 -9.08
N THR A 95 2.07 5.53 -8.08
CA THR A 95 0.64 5.25 -8.18
C THR A 95 -0.06 6.32 -9.01
N ASP A 96 -0.85 5.88 -9.97
CA ASP A 96 -1.75 6.74 -10.74
C ASP A 96 -3.05 6.95 -9.96
N LEU A 97 -3.46 8.21 -9.84
CA LEU A 97 -4.69 8.65 -9.22
C LEU A 97 -5.65 9.13 -10.31
N TYR A 98 -6.91 8.71 -10.22
CA TYR A 98 -7.92 8.97 -11.23
C TYR A 98 -9.12 9.73 -10.65
N ASP A 99 -9.84 10.45 -11.50
CA ASP A 99 -11.17 10.97 -11.17
C ASP A 99 -12.25 9.89 -11.28
N GLU A 100 -13.50 10.26 -10.99
CA GLU A 100 -14.66 9.36 -11.03
C GLU A 100 -14.99 8.86 -12.45
N THR A 101 -14.52 9.56 -13.48
CA THR A 101 -14.64 9.17 -14.89
C THR A 101 -13.44 8.35 -15.39
N LEU A 102 -12.52 7.99 -14.49
CA LEU A 102 -11.29 7.23 -14.74
C LEU A 102 -10.28 7.97 -15.62
N ASN A 103 -10.31 9.31 -15.67
CA ASN A 103 -9.21 10.07 -16.24
C ASN A 103 -8.09 10.17 -15.22
N LYS A 104 -6.85 9.92 -15.66
CA LYS A 104 -5.68 10.05 -14.79
C LYS A 104 -5.44 11.53 -14.48
N ILE A 105 -5.48 11.87 -13.19
CA ILE A 105 -5.24 13.23 -12.70
C ILE A 105 -3.77 13.45 -12.38
N LYS A 106 -3.13 12.47 -11.72
CA LYS A 106 -1.76 12.60 -11.26
C LYS A 106 -1.11 11.24 -11.04
N THR A 107 0.21 11.20 -11.16
CA THR A 107 1.03 10.10 -10.64
C THR A 107 1.76 10.58 -9.39
N VAL A 108 1.61 9.87 -8.27
CA VAL A 108 2.44 10.09 -7.07
C VAL A 108 3.87 9.68 -7.43
N PRO A 109 4.90 10.51 -7.23
CA PRO A 109 6.25 10.18 -7.71
C PRO A 109 6.86 9.01 -6.93
N TYR A 110 7.43 8.04 -7.66
CA TYR A 110 8.15 6.89 -7.11
C TYR A 110 9.56 7.28 -6.64
N LYS A 111 9.63 7.91 -5.48
CA LYS A 111 10.86 8.30 -4.79
C LYS A 111 11.15 7.35 -3.63
N ASP A 112 12.42 7.15 -3.32
CA ASP A 112 12.78 6.34 -2.14
C ASP A 112 12.32 7.03 -0.85
N ASN A 113 11.87 6.23 0.12
CA ASN A 113 11.34 6.70 1.40
C ASN A 113 10.23 7.77 1.25
N TYR A 114 9.39 7.61 0.23
CA TYR A 114 8.27 8.50 -0.07
C TYR A 114 7.00 7.69 -0.19
N GLY A 115 5.83 8.31 -0.05
CA GLY A 115 4.60 7.56 -0.16
C GLY A 115 3.36 8.40 0.02
N TYR A 116 2.25 7.69 0.19
CA TYR A 116 0.94 8.28 0.41
C TYR A 116 0.10 7.28 1.19
N PHE A 117 -0.93 7.79 1.85
CA PHE A 117 -2.03 6.99 2.38
C PHE A 117 -3.33 7.76 2.21
N PHE A 118 -4.42 7.02 2.18
CA PHE A 118 -5.76 7.55 2.01
C PHE A 118 -6.77 6.65 2.69
N THR A 119 -7.96 7.21 2.89
CA THR A 119 -9.14 6.51 3.38
C THR A 119 -9.86 5.87 2.21
N SER A 120 -10.13 4.56 2.24
CA SER A 120 -10.88 3.92 1.15
C SER A 120 -12.30 4.50 1.04
N GLY A 121 -12.72 4.77 -0.19
CA GLY A 121 -14.04 5.31 -0.52
C GLY A 121 -14.40 5.10 -1.99
N PRO A 122 -15.64 5.46 -2.40
CA PRO A 122 -16.12 5.27 -3.77
C PRO A 122 -15.37 6.13 -4.81
N ASN A 123 -14.74 7.22 -4.37
CA ASN A 123 -14.00 8.18 -5.20
C ASN A 123 -12.47 8.09 -5.06
N THR A 124 -11.95 7.00 -4.47
CA THR A 124 -10.50 6.81 -4.28
C THR A 124 -9.89 5.92 -5.35
N TRP A 125 -10.13 6.27 -6.62
CA TRP A 125 -9.66 5.51 -7.77
C TRP A 125 -8.15 5.62 -7.92
N HIS A 126 -7.50 4.46 -7.93
CA HIS A 126 -6.05 4.39 -8.08
C HIS A 126 -5.62 3.13 -8.84
N GLY A 127 -4.41 3.16 -9.38
CA GLY A 127 -3.86 2.07 -10.19
C GLY A 127 -2.41 2.31 -10.55
N MET A 128 -1.95 1.59 -11.55
CA MET A 128 -0.63 1.77 -12.14
C MET A 128 -0.74 1.39 -13.61
N GLU A 129 -0.70 2.37 -14.50
CA GLU A 129 -0.73 2.13 -15.95
C GLU A 129 0.47 1.30 -16.39
N LYS A 130 0.39 0.71 -17.59
CA LYS A 130 1.54 0.02 -18.18
C LYS A 130 2.69 1.00 -18.36
N LYS A 131 3.78 0.78 -17.62
CA LYS A 131 4.98 1.62 -17.64
C LYS A 131 6.22 0.73 -17.70
N LYS A 132 7.32 1.27 -18.22
CA LYS A 132 8.59 0.55 -18.31
C LYS A 132 9.27 0.50 -16.93
N ILE A 133 9.35 -0.68 -16.34
CA ILE A 133 10.15 -0.99 -15.16
C ILE A 133 11.48 -1.56 -15.66
N LYS A 134 12.63 -0.93 -15.36
CA LYS A 134 13.94 -1.37 -15.89
C LYS A 134 14.52 -2.55 -15.13
N LYS A 135 14.32 -2.59 -13.81
CA LYS A 135 14.80 -3.59 -12.87
C LYS A 135 13.67 -4.09 -11.99
N GLU A 136 13.18 -3.25 -11.07
CA GLU A 136 12.01 -3.56 -10.24
C GLU A 136 11.50 -2.33 -9.48
N ARG A 137 10.19 -2.31 -9.28
CA ARG A 137 9.48 -1.32 -8.47
C ARG A 137 9.07 -1.97 -7.15
N ARG A 138 9.69 -1.53 -6.06
CA ARG A 138 9.42 -2.04 -4.71
C ARG A 138 8.54 -1.10 -3.90
N GLY A 139 7.79 -1.66 -2.98
CA GLY A 139 7.09 -0.87 -1.98
C GLY A 139 6.60 -1.68 -0.79
N LEU A 140 6.28 -0.97 0.28
CA LEU A 140 5.62 -1.50 1.47
C LEU A 140 4.18 -1.00 1.48
N GLN A 141 3.24 -1.89 1.20
CA GLN A 141 1.82 -1.56 1.28
C GLN A 141 1.36 -1.75 2.72
N VAL A 142 0.82 -0.68 3.30
CA VAL A 142 0.31 -0.63 4.67
C VAL A 142 -1.20 -0.48 4.62
N ASN A 143 -1.92 -1.31 5.34
CA ASN A 143 -3.37 -1.18 5.47
C ASN A 143 -3.79 -1.26 6.94
N TYR A 144 -4.81 -0.47 7.31
CA TYR A 144 -5.61 -0.72 8.51
C TYR A 144 -6.94 -1.31 8.06
N VAL A 145 -7.30 -2.49 8.56
CA VAL A 145 -8.48 -3.26 8.14
C VAL A 145 -9.39 -3.63 9.30
N THR A 146 -10.67 -3.91 9.02
CA THR A 146 -11.66 -4.30 10.04
C THR A 146 -11.69 -5.81 10.32
N PHE A 147 -11.23 -6.64 9.39
CA PHE A 147 -11.19 -8.09 9.58
C PHE A 147 -9.92 -8.53 10.31
N LYS A 148 -10.02 -9.65 11.02
CA LYS A 148 -8.92 -10.20 11.82
C LYS A 148 -7.71 -10.52 10.94
N THR A 149 -6.56 -10.01 11.34
CA THR A 149 -5.23 -10.40 10.85
C THR A 149 -4.30 -10.65 12.04
N ASP A 150 -3.02 -10.85 11.79
CA ASP A 150 -2.03 -11.11 12.84
C ASP A 150 -1.79 -9.92 13.78
N TRP A 151 -1.96 -8.69 13.29
CA TRP A 151 -1.45 -7.50 13.95
C TRP A 151 -2.58 -6.56 14.37
N LYS A 152 -3.22 -6.85 15.51
CA LYS A 152 -4.22 -5.93 16.07
C LYS A 152 -3.54 -4.65 16.58
N VAL A 153 -4.17 -3.48 16.40
CA VAL A 153 -3.70 -2.28 17.10
C VAL A 153 -3.78 -2.46 18.62
N LYS A 154 -2.86 -1.82 19.35
CA LYS A 154 -2.81 -1.91 20.82
C LYS A 154 -3.89 -1.00 21.43
N SER A 155 -4.57 -1.46 22.47
CA SER A 155 -5.54 -0.65 23.23
C SER A 155 -4.88 0.51 23.96
#